data_AF-A0A5K0YRF4-F1
#
_entry.id   AF-A0A5K0YRF4-F1
#
_cell.length_a   1.000
_cell.length_b   1.000
_cell.length_c   1.000
_cell.angle_alpha   90.00
_cell.angle_beta   90.00
_cell.angle_gamma   90.00
#
_symmetry.space_group_name_H-M   'P 1'
#
loop_
_entity.id
_entity.type
_entity.pdbx_description
1 polymer ?
#
loop_
_entity_poly.entity_id
_entity_poly.type
_entity_poly.pdbx_seq_one_letter_code
_entity_poly.pdbx_strand_id
1 'polypeptide(L)' 'MQRAESPAAVLAIGTANPPNVIDQSTYPDFYFKVTNSEHLTGLKEKFTKI' A
#
# COMPACT_ATOMS: atom_id res chain seq x y z
N MET A 1 5.88 -38.87 -24.78
CA MET A 1 5.69 -37.60 -24.04
C MET A 1 4.88 -37.90 -22.79
N GLN A 2 5.30 -37.46 -21.61
CA GLN A 2 4.61 -37.75 -20.34
C GLN A 2 3.93 -36.48 -19.82
N ARG A 3 2.60 -36.53 -19.65
CA ARG A 3 1.79 -35.46 -19.05
C ARG A 3 1.61 -35.75 -17.56
N ALA A 4 1.63 -34.71 -16.73
CA ALA A 4 1.17 -34.83 -15.35
C ALA A 4 -0.33 -35.15 -15.35
N GLU A 5 -0.75 -36.17 -14.60
CA GLU A 5 -2.15 -36.59 -14.49
C GLU A 5 -2.94 -35.71 -13.50
N SER A 6 -2.25 -35.07 -12.57
CA SER A 6 -2.85 -34.26 -11.52
C SER A 6 -3.04 -32.80 -11.93
N PRO A 7 -4.16 -32.14 -11.55
CA PRO A 7 -4.36 -30.71 -11.75
C PRO A 7 -3.29 -29.85 -11.05
N ALA A 8 -3.07 -28.63 -11.54
CA ALA A 8 -2.19 -27.67 -10.88
C ALA A 8 -2.74 -27.30 -9.48
N ALA A 9 -1.86 -27.25 -8.49
CA ALA A 9 -2.19 -26.87 -7.11
C ALA A 9 -1.16 -25.88 -6.55
N VAL A 10 -1.62 -24.88 -5.81
CA VAL A 10 -0.75 -23.99 -5.04
C VAL A 10 -0.30 -24.73 -3.79
N LEU A 11 1.01 -24.97 -3.65
CA LEU A 11 1.59 -25.70 -2.52
C LEU A 11 1.98 -24.80 -1.35
N ALA A 12 2.31 -23.53 -1.62
CA ALA A 12 2.61 -22.54 -0.60
C ALA A 12 2.50 -21.10 -1.15
N ILE A 13 2.19 -20.14 -0.27
CA ILE A 13 2.25 -18.70 -0.52
C ILE A 13 2.98 -18.06 0.66
N GLY A 14 3.98 -17.22 0.37
CA GLY A 14 4.67 -16.42 1.36
C GLY A 14 4.57 -14.92 1.03
N THR A 15 4.36 -14.08 2.03
CA THR A 15 4.35 -12.61 1.93
C THR A 15 5.27 -12.01 3.00
N ALA A 16 5.80 -10.82 2.73
CA ALA A 16 6.59 -10.06 3.68
C ALA A 16 6.40 -8.55 3.44
N ASN A 17 6.28 -7.79 4.54
CA ASN A 17 6.10 -6.34 4.52
C ASN A 17 7.12 -5.70 5.49
N PRO A 18 7.59 -4.47 5.23
CA PRO A 18 8.38 -3.73 6.21
C PRO A 18 7.61 -3.52 7.53
N PRO A 19 8.31 -3.36 8.67
CA PRO A 19 7.65 -3.15 9.97
C PRO A 19 6.97 -1.77 10.06
N ASN A 20 7.39 -0.80 9.26
CA ASN A 20 6.80 0.53 9.24
C ASN A 20 5.46 0.52 8.50
N VAL A 21 4.41 0.96 9.18
CA VAL A 21 3.05 1.08 8.65
C VAL A 21 2.50 2.45 9.07
N ILE A 22 1.85 3.14 8.13
CA ILE A 22 1.16 4.41 8.38
C ILE A 22 -0.31 4.22 8.03
N ASP A 23 -1.20 4.65 8.91
CA ASP A 23 -2.64 4.61 8.67
C ASP A 23 -3.04 5.62 7.60
N GLN A 24 -3.82 5.19 6.61
CA GLN A 24 -4.24 6.04 5.49
C GLN A 24 -5.02 7.28 5.95
N SER A 25 -5.76 7.20 7.05
CA SER A 25 -6.46 8.37 7.63
C SER A 25 -5.49 9.46 8.13
N THR A 26 -4.26 9.07 8.51
CA THR A 26 -3.21 9.97 9.03
C THR A 26 -2.14 10.30 7.99
N TYR A 27 -2.07 9.53 6.90
CA TYR A 27 -1.05 9.69 5.87
C TYR A 27 -1.06 11.07 5.18
N PRO A 28 -2.22 11.68 4.86
CA PRO A 28 -2.26 13.05 4.34
C PRO A 28 -1.58 14.07 5.27
N ASP A 29 -1.79 13.96 6.58
CA ASP A 29 -1.17 14.87 7.54
C ASP A 29 0.34 14.66 7.61
N PHE A 30 0.77 13.40 7.72
CA PHE A 30 2.18 13.03 7.72
C PHE A 30 2.89 13.53 6.45
N TYR A 31 2.35 13.22 5.27
CA TYR A 31 2.96 13.52 3.98
C TYR A 31 3.12 15.03 3.77
N PHE A 32 2.09 15.83 4.03
CA PHE A 32 2.15 17.27 3.83
C PHE A 32 3.04 17.98 4.85
N LYS A 33 3.14 17.44 6.07
CA LYS A 33 4.07 17.93 7.09
C LYS A 33 5.53 17.68 6.70
N VAL A 34 5.90 16.44 6.35
CA VAL A 34 7.30 16.09 6.05
C VAL A 34 7.81 16.70 4.74
N THR A 35 6.90 17.08 3.85
CA THR A 35 7.23 17.74 2.56
C THR A 35 7.08 19.26 2.60
N ASN A 36 6.89 19.88 3.78
CA ASN A 36 6.68 21.32 3.93
C ASN A 36 5.54 21.90 3.07
N SER A 37 4.51 21.10 2.81
CA SER A 37 3.41 21.43 1.90
C SER A 37 2.10 21.75 2.62
N GLU A 38 2.10 21.93 3.94
CA GLU A 38 0.89 22.16 4.75
C GLU A 38 0.02 23.35 4.28
N HIS A 39 0.63 24.32 3.60
CA HIS A 39 -0.06 25.48 3.01
C HIS A 39 -0.95 25.12 1.80
N LEU A 40 -0.76 23.96 1.19
CA LEU A 40 -1.55 23.49 0.04
C LEU A 40 -2.83 22.77 0.48
N THR A 41 -3.67 23.46 1.27
CA THR A 41 -4.87 22.89 1.91
C THR A 41 -5.84 22.26 0.92
N GLY A 42 -6.11 22.90 -0.21
CA GLY A 42 -7.01 22.36 -1.24
C GLY A 42 -6.46 21.11 -1.94
N LEU A 43 -5.13 20.93 -1.98
CA LEU A 43 -4.53 19.70 -2.48
C LEU A 43 -4.62 18.59 -1.42
N LYS A 44 -4.38 18.94 -0.15
CA LYS A 44 -4.52 18.02 0.98
C LYS A 44 -5.93 17.44 1.08
N GLU A 45 -6.97 18.27 0.96
CA GLU A 45 -8.38 17.82 0.96
C GLU A 45 -8.72 16.84 -0.17
N LYS A 46 -8.11 17.01 -1.34
CA LYS A 46 -8.26 16.07 -2.46
C LYS A 46 -7.51 14.78 -2.18
N PHE A 47 -6.31 14.88 -1.59
CA PHE A 47 -5.45 13.74 -1.25
C PHE A 47 -6.07 12.84 -0.18
N THR A 48 -6.77 13.41 0.81
CA THR A 48 -7.47 12.64 1.86
C THR A 48 -8.58 11.72 1.34
N LYS A 49 -9.05 11.91 0.11
CA LYS A 49 -10.12 11.11 -0.50
C LYS A 49 -9.61 9.91 -1.31
N ILE A 50 -8.28 9.70 -1.35
CA ILE A 50 -7.61 8.56 -1.97
C ILE A 50 -7.48 7.45 -0.93
#